data_AF-A0ABD3GGM8-F1
#
_entry.id   AF-A0ABD3GGM8-F1
#
_cell.length_a   1.000
_cell.length_b   1.000
_cell.length_c   1.000
_cell.angle_alpha   90.00
_cell.angle_beta   90.00
_cell.angle_gamma   90.00
#
_symmetry.space_group_name_H-M   'P 1'
#
loop_
_entity.id
_entity.type
_entity.pdbx_description
1 polymer ?
#
loop_
_entity_poly.entity_id
_entity_poly.type
_entity_poly.pdbx_seq_one_letter_code
_entity_poly.pdbx_strand_id
1 'polypeptide(L)'
;MAMELEDFYLVLGIENGGPEIGQLEVRKAYRTRALLCHPDKRRKDAAAAALEFDKLQKAYEVLGDEKARKAYDELWKLRRDRIEKEKQLSHKRQKMMQDLRDRERAFETQSRERREEEEVAKRLKAEIARIRAMQSKKQSPFGGNFSFGSFEKENLSQPQTTPATPAQTSEMEKTLKASWSCEVGGGGGYTAVRLTEIFQEFGTVEDVVIRQSKSKRKGSALVVMGSKEAAAAATGIPCGDPSNPLLVVPAVPITKSFTEPGMARMTPSQPAAGTTTFGSGFHSFENDILDKMKKVLHCPFLHVSDVVLQIICIKLCGGTCTNNQRNARSGCEDGLDVRTSGG
;
A
#
# COMPACT_ATOMS: atom_id res chain seq x y z
N MET A 1 -15.39 4.24 32.94
CA MET A 1 -14.65 3.07 33.46
C MET A 1 -14.92 1.89 32.55
N ALA A 2 -13.91 1.40 31.85
CA ALA A 2 -14.05 0.14 31.12
C ALA A 2 -14.17 -0.96 32.17
N MET A 3 -15.33 -1.60 32.29
CA MET A 3 -15.38 -2.92 32.92
C MET A 3 -14.39 -3.78 32.15
N GLU A 4 -13.28 -4.14 32.80
CA GLU A 4 -12.44 -5.23 32.33
C GLU A 4 -13.33 -6.46 32.30
N LEU A 5 -13.92 -6.74 31.13
CA LEU A 5 -14.55 -8.02 30.86
C LEU A 5 -13.42 -9.05 30.86
N GLU A 6 -13.15 -9.61 32.03
CA GLU A 6 -12.31 -10.78 32.18
C GLU A 6 -12.91 -11.90 31.33
N ASP A 7 -12.06 -12.66 30.62
CA ASP A 7 -12.55 -13.74 29.78
C ASP A 7 -12.99 -14.92 30.66
N PHE A 8 -14.30 -15.12 30.77
CA PHE A 8 -14.88 -16.18 31.60
C PHE A 8 -14.45 -17.59 31.17
N TYR A 9 -14.11 -17.80 29.89
CA TYR A 9 -13.57 -19.07 29.43
C TYR A 9 -12.15 -19.31 29.97
N LEU A 10 -11.31 -18.26 29.99
CA LEU A 10 -9.96 -18.33 30.56
C LEU A 10 -10.01 -18.52 32.08
N VAL A 11 -10.97 -17.89 32.78
CA VAL A 11 -11.16 -18.06 34.23
C VAL A 11 -11.51 -19.51 34.60
N LEU A 12 -12.32 -20.19 33.77
CA LEU A 12 -12.61 -21.62 33.92
C LEU A 12 -11.41 -22.52 33.55
N GLY A 13 -10.37 -21.97 32.93
CA GLY A 13 -9.19 -22.72 32.47
C GLY A 13 -9.36 -23.34 31.08
N ILE A 14 -10.24 -22.79 30.25
CA ILE A 14 -10.44 -23.25 28.87
C ILE A 14 -9.74 -22.27 27.91
N GLU A 15 -8.58 -22.68 27.37
CA GLU A 15 -7.72 -21.83 26.54
C GLU A 15 -8.36 -21.45 25.20
N ASN A 16 -9.04 -22.40 24.57
CA ASN A 16 -9.79 -22.19 23.32
C ASN A 16 -11.28 -21.99 23.62
N GLY A 17 -11.57 -20.94 24.40
CA GLY A 17 -12.93 -20.48 24.69
C GLY A 17 -13.78 -20.26 23.43
N GLY A 18 -15.10 -20.46 23.52
CA GLY A 18 -16.00 -20.12 22.42
C GLY A 18 -17.36 -20.85 22.43
N PRO A 19 -18.21 -20.54 21.44
CA PRO A 19 -19.54 -21.15 21.30
C PRO A 19 -19.48 -22.66 21.02
N GLU A 20 -18.32 -23.19 20.62
CA GLU A 20 -18.10 -24.62 20.33
C GLU A 20 -18.06 -25.49 21.61
N ILE A 21 -17.83 -24.89 22.78
CA ILE A 21 -17.69 -25.65 24.03
C ILE A 21 -19.07 -26.14 24.51
N GLY A 22 -19.23 -27.44 24.74
CA GLY A 22 -20.46 -27.98 25.32
C GLY A 22 -20.66 -27.59 26.80
N GLN A 23 -21.90 -27.50 27.28
CA GLN A 23 -22.19 -27.22 28.71
C GLN A 23 -21.57 -28.25 29.67
N LEU A 24 -21.45 -29.51 29.24
CA LEU A 24 -20.82 -30.56 30.03
C LEU A 24 -19.36 -30.23 30.34
N GLU A 25 -18.64 -29.66 29.37
CA GLU A 25 -17.25 -29.27 29.51
C GLU A 25 -17.11 -28.06 30.46
N VAL A 26 -18.00 -27.07 30.33
CA VAL A 26 -18.06 -25.92 31.26
C VAL A 26 -18.26 -26.39 32.71
N ARG A 27 -19.22 -27.32 32.94
CA ARG A 27 -19.47 -27.88 34.27
C ARG A 27 -18.27 -28.69 34.81
N LYS A 28 -17.60 -29.45 33.95
CA LYS A 28 -16.41 -30.24 34.31
C LYS A 28 -15.23 -29.34 34.67
N ALA A 29 -14.98 -28.30 33.87
CA ALA A 29 -13.95 -27.31 34.11
C ALA A 29 -14.20 -26.56 35.43
N TYR A 30 -15.43 -26.12 35.66
CA TYR A 30 -15.82 -25.47 36.92
C TYR A 30 -15.54 -26.35 38.14
N ARG A 31 -15.96 -27.62 38.13
CA ARG A 31 -15.71 -28.54 39.27
C ARG A 31 -14.22 -28.74 39.53
N THR A 32 -13.43 -28.96 38.47
CA THR A 32 -11.98 -29.14 38.59
C THR A 32 -11.33 -27.89 39.16
N ARG A 33 -11.70 -26.71 38.66
CA ARG A 33 -11.12 -25.43 39.08
C ARG A 33 -11.57 -25.03 40.49
N ALA A 34 -12.82 -25.27 40.85
CA ALA A 34 -13.35 -25.00 42.19
C ALA A 34 -12.60 -25.81 43.26
N LEU A 35 -12.26 -27.08 42.97
CA LEU A 35 -11.47 -27.91 43.88
C LEU A 35 -10.04 -27.41 44.09
N LEU A 36 -9.45 -26.72 43.10
CA LEU A 36 -8.11 -26.15 43.18
C LEU A 36 -8.11 -24.78 43.88
N CYS A 37 -9.13 -23.96 43.62
CA CYS A 37 -9.24 -22.59 44.14
C CYS A 37 -10.00 -22.50 45.48
N HIS A 38 -10.47 -23.61 46.04
CA HIS A 38 -11.26 -23.59 47.28
C HIS A 38 -10.46 -22.98 48.46
N PRO A 39 -11.02 -22.00 49.19
CA PRO A 39 -10.30 -21.28 50.26
C PRO A 39 -9.88 -22.20 51.41
N ASP A 40 -10.64 -23.27 51.69
CA ASP A 40 -10.31 -24.25 52.74
C ASP A 40 -9.04 -25.07 52.44
N LYS A 41 -8.71 -25.30 51.16
CA LYS A 41 -7.47 -26.00 50.76
C LYS A 41 -6.26 -25.08 50.69
N ARG A 42 -6.49 -23.79 50.43
CA ARG A 42 -5.44 -22.76 50.28
C ARG A 42 -5.37 -21.83 51.49
N ARG A 43 -5.29 -22.39 52.70
CA ARG A 43 -5.28 -21.62 53.97
C ARG A 43 -4.13 -20.60 54.08
N LYS A 44 -3.01 -20.82 53.41
CA LYS A 44 -1.86 -19.88 53.39
C LYS A 44 -2.12 -18.63 52.53
N ASP A 45 -2.98 -18.74 51.52
CA ASP A 45 -3.32 -17.66 50.57
C ASP A 45 -4.84 -17.43 50.52
N ALA A 46 -5.51 -17.49 51.67
CA ALA A 46 -6.97 -17.53 51.73
C ALA A 46 -7.64 -16.33 51.02
N ALA A 47 -7.06 -15.13 51.12
CA ALA A 47 -7.58 -13.93 50.47
C ALA A 47 -7.51 -14.01 48.93
N ALA A 48 -6.39 -14.47 48.37
CA ALA A 48 -6.24 -14.63 46.92
C ALA A 48 -7.11 -15.77 46.39
N ALA A 49 -7.23 -16.87 47.14
CA ALA A 49 -8.10 -17.98 46.80
C ALA A 49 -9.58 -17.57 46.78
N ALA A 50 -10.02 -16.75 47.74
CA ALA A 50 -11.39 -16.22 47.77
C ALA A 50 -11.70 -15.35 46.53
N LEU A 51 -10.80 -14.43 46.15
CA LEU A 51 -10.99 -13.60 44.95
C LEU A 51 -11.07 -14.43 43.65
N GLU A 52 -10.20 -15.42 43.50
CA GLU A 52 -10.22 -16.32 42.34
C GLU A 52 -11.48 -17.20 42.32
N PHE A 53 -11.94 -17.64 43.49
CA PHE A 53 -13.18 -18.41 43.61
C PHE A 53 -14.40 -17.55 43.27
N ASP A 54 -14.45 -16.30 43.70
CA ASP A 54 -15.51 -15.35 43.35
C ASP A 54 -15.56 -15.10 41.84
N LYS A 55 -14.40 -14.95 41.19
CA LYS A 55 -14.31 -14.83 39.71
C LYS A 55 -14.80 -16.09 39.02
N LEU A 56 -14.40 -17.26 39.51
CA LEU A 56 -14.82 -18.55 38.98
C LEU A 56 -16.34 -18.74 39.10
N GLN A 57 -16.93 -18.32 40.22
CA GLN A 57 -18.37 -18.41 40.45
C GLN A 57 -19.14 -17.49 39.49
N LYS A 58 -18.69 -16.24 39.31
CA LYS A 58 -19.27 -15.30 38.33
C LYS A 58 -19.18 -15.83 36.90
N ALA A 59 -18.03 -16.42 36.53
CA ALA A 59 -17.85 -17.02 35.21
C ALA A 59 -18.84 -18.18 34.98
N TYR A 60 -19.05 -19.04 35.98
CA TYR A 60 -20.00 -20.15 35.90
C TYR A 60 -21.46 -19.69 35.89
N GLU A 61 -21.81 -18.61 36.58
CA GLU A 61 -23.16 -18.02 36.54
C GLU A 61 -23.54 -17.57 35.13
N VAL A 62 -22.61 -16.93 34.41
CA VAL A 62 -22.83 -16.45 33.04
C VAL A 62 -22.77 -17.58 32.01
N LEU A 63 -21.80 -18.49 32.13
CA LEU A 63 -21.59 -19.57 31.15
C LEU A 63 -22.46 -20.82 31.41
N GLY A 64 -23.05 -20.92 32.60
CA GLY A 64 -23.92 -22.02 33.00
C GLY A 64 -25.35 -21.91 32.45
N ASP A 65 -25.87 -20.69 32.30
CA ASP A 65 -27.16 -20.43 31.67
C ASP A 65 -26.99 -20.25 30.15
N GLU A 66 -27.80 -20.96 29.37
CA GLU A 66 -27.78 -20.92 27.91
C GLU A 66 -28.07 -19.53 27.34
N LYS A 67 -28.97 -18.77 27.97
CA LYS A 67 -29.35 -17.43 27.49
C LYS A 67 -28.24 -16.42 27.78
N ALA A 68 -27.74 -16.41 29.00
CA ALA A 68 -26.63 -15.54 29.40
C ALA A 68 -25.36 -15.85 28.60
N ARG A 69 -25.09 -17.13 28.35
CA ARG A 69 -23.94 -17.57 27.54
C ARG A 69 -24.00 -17.05 26.11
N LYS A 70 -25.16 -17.15 25.44
CA LYS A 70 -25.31 -16.62 24.07
C LYS A 70 -25.02 -15.12 24.00
N ALA A 71 -25.57 -14.34 24.94
CA ALA A 71 -25.31 -12.90 25.01
C ALA A 71 -23.83 -12.58 25.27
N TYR A 72 -23.18 -13.36 26.14
CA TYR A 72 -21.75 -13.24 26.41
C TYR A 72 -20.91 -13.59 25.17
N ASP A 73 -21.21 -14.69 24.48
CA ASP A 73 -20.50 -15.13 23.28
C ASP A 73 -20.58 -14.08 22.15
N GLU A 74 -21.74 -13.44 21.97
CA GLU A 74 -21.93 -12.33 21.03
C GLU A 74 -21.06 -11.13 21.40
N LEU A 75 -21.08 -10.69 22.66
CA LEU A 75 -20.27 -9.57 23.14
C LEU A 75 -18.77 -9.87 22.99
N TRP A 76 -18.37 -11.09 23.31
CA TRP A 76 -16.99 -11.53 23.21
C TRP A 76 -16.51 -11.58 21.76
N LYS A 77 -17.34 -12.06 20.83
CA LYS A 77 -17.08 -12.00 19.38
C LYS A 77 -16.94 -10.55 18.89
N LEU A 78 -17.87 -9.67 19.24
CA LEU A 78 -17.81 -8.25 18.86
C LEU A 78 -16.54 -7.57 19.38
N ARG A 79 -16.13 -7.90 20.62
CA ARG A 79 -14.91 -7.36 21.22
C ARG A 79 -13.66 -7.84 20.46
N ARG A 80 -13.55 -9.13 20.16
CA ARG A 80 -12.45 -9.65 19.32
C ARG A 80 -12.42 -8.97 17.96
N ASP A 81 -13.56 -8.89 17.29
CA ASP A 81 -13.65 -8.28 15.96
C ASP A 81 -13.22 -6.81 15.99
N ARG A 82 -13.56 -6.09 17.06
CA ARG A 82 -13.10 -4.71 17.28
C ARG A 82 -11.59 -4.64 17.48
N ILE A 83 -11.02 -5.47 18.35
CA ILE A 83 -9.57 -5.52 18.62
C ILE A 83 -8.81 -5.86 17.34
N GLU A 84 -9.27 -6.83 16.57
CA GLU A 84 -8.64 -7.25 15.31
C GLU A 84 -8.70 -6.13 14.27
N LYS A 85 -9.86 -5.47 14.11
CA LYS A 85 -9.97 -4.29 13.23
C LYS A 85 -9.02 -3.18 13.67
N GLU A 86 -8.92 -2.90 14.95
CA GLU A 86 -8.01 -1.88 15.48
C GLU A 86 -6.54 -2.24 15.22
N LYS A 87 -6.16 -3.51 15.43
CA LYS A 87 -4.82 -4.03 15.10
C LYS A 87 -4.52 -3.90 13.61
N GLN A 88 -5.45 -4.25 12.74
CA GLN A 88 -5.32 -4.10 11.29
C GLN A 88 -5.17 -2.63 10.89
N LEU A 89 -5.98 -1.74 11.45
CA LEU A 89 -5.88 -0.30 11.19
C LEU A 89 -4.57 0.28 11.73
N SER A 90 -4.13 -0.15 12.91
CA SER A 90 -2.84 0.25 13.49
C SER A 90 -1.67 -0.18 12.61
N HIS A 91 -1.67 -1.44 12.17
CA HIS A 91 -0.66 -1.96 11.24
C HIS A 91 -0.68 -1.20 9.90
N LYS A 92 -1.87 -0.90 9.36
CA LYS A 92 -2.01 -0.08 8.15
C LYS A 92 -1.44 1.34 8.34
N ARG A 93 -1.74 2.01 9.46
CA ARG A 93 -1.19 3.33 9.79
C ARG A 93 0.33 3.28 9.92
N GLN A 94 0.86 2.30 10.63
CA GLN A 94 2.30 2.12 10.79
C GLN A 94 3.00 1.88 9.45
N LYS A 95 2.43 1.02 8.60
CA LYS A 95 2.95 0.76 7.26
C LYS A 95 2.92 2.01 6.38
N MET A 96 1.82 2.77 6.40
CA MET A 96 1.71 4.04 5.68
C MET A 96 2.76 5.05 6.17
N MET A 97 2.95 5.18 7.48
CA MET A 97 3.95 6.07 8.07
C MET A 97 5.39 5.64 7.68
N GLN A 98 5.67 4.34 7.70
CA GLN A 98 6.97 3.82 7.30
C GLN A 98 7.25 4.08 5.83
N ASP A 99 6.28 3.82 4.96
CA ASP A 99 6.39 4.04 3.52
C ASP A 99 6.59 5.53 3.17
N LEU A 100 5.99 6.45 3.93
CA LEU A 100 6.28 7.89 3.82
C LEU A 100 7.71 8.23 4.27
N ARG A 101 8.11 7.73 5.44
CA ARG A 101 9.44 7.99 6.01
C ARG A 101 10.57 7.44 5.13
N ASP A 102 10.34 6.28 4.51
CA ASP A 102 11.31 5.67 3.61
C ASP A 102 11.46 6.49 2.31
N ARG A 103 10.36 7.08 1.80
CA ARG A 103 10.43 8.01 0.66
C ARG A 103 11.15 9.30 1.01
N GLU A 104 10.87 9.88 2.17
CA GLU A 104 11.56 11.09 2.64
C GLU A 104 13.06 10.82 2.77
N ARG A 105 13.44 9.69 3.39
CA ARG A 105 14.84 9.28 3.48
C ARG A 105 15.47 9.06 2.11
N ALA A 106 14.79 8.35 1.20
CA ALA A 106 15.31 8.10 -0.14
C ALA A 106 15.54 9.40 -0.94
N PHE A 107 14.63 10.37 -0.78
CA PHE A 107 14.77 11.69 -1.37
C PHE A 107 15.95 12.46 -0.76
N GLU A 108 16.11 12.41 0.56
CA GLU A 108 17.23 13.07 1.25
C GLU A 108 18.57 12.43 0.87
N THR A 109 18.66 11.10 0.80
CA THR A 109 19.88 10.40 0.36
C THR A 109 20.21 10.73 -1.09
N GLN A 110 19.24 10.70 -2.01
CA GLN A 110 19.46 11.08 -3.40
C GLN A 110 19.92 12.54 -3.53
N SER A 111 19.31 13.45 -2.75
CA SER A 111 19.68 14.86 -2.73
C SER A 111 21.11 15.07 -2.21
N ARG A 112 21.51 14.29 -1.19
CA ARG A 112 22.87 14.30 -0.64
C ARG A 112 23.88 13.73 -1.62
N GLU A 113 23.60 12.56 -2.21
CA GLU A 113 24.43 11.92 -3.23
C GLU A 113 24.67 12.86 -4.42
N ARG A 114 23.63 13.54 -4.91
CA ARG A 114 23.77 14.55 -5.98
C ARG A 114 24.73 15.68 -5.58
N ARG A 115 24.63 16.20 -4.36
CA ARG A 115 25.54 17.26 -3.88
C ARG A 115 26.99 16.77 -3.82
N GLU A 116 27.20 15.57 -3.28
CA GLU A 116 28.52 14.93 -3.20
C GLU A 116 29.10 14.68 -4.61
N GLU A 117 28.29 14.19 -5.55
CA GLU A 117 28.68 14.01 -6.96
C GLU A 117 29.06 15.33 -7.63
N GLU A 118 28.30 16.40 -7.40
CA GLU A 118 28.60 17.74 -7.91
C GLU A 118 29.93 18.28 -7.35
N GLU A 119 30.24 18.04 -6.08
CA GLU A 119 31.51 18.42 -5.46
C GLU A 119 32.69 17.63 -6.04
N VAL A 120 32.53 16.31 -6.21
CA VAL A 120 33.54 15.46 -6.85
C VAL A 120 33.78 15.90 -8.29
N ALA A 121 32.72 16.20 -9.05
CA ALA A 121 32.82 16.70 -10.42
C ALA A 121 33.54 18.05 -10.49
N LYS A 122 33.25 18.98 -9.57
CA LYS A 122 33.96 20.27 -9.46
C LYS A 122 35.45 20.07 -9.17
N ARG A 123 35.80 19.17 -8.25
CA ARG A 123 37.20 18.85 -7.91
C ARG A 123 37.95 18.27 -9.11
N LEU A 124 37.35 17.31 -9.81
CA LEU A 124 37.96 16.71 -11.00
C LEU A 124 38.15 17.75 -12.12
N LYS A 125 37.15 18.60 -12.36
CA LYS A 125 37.23 19.65 -13.37
C LYS A 125 38.35 20.66 -13.07
N ALA A 126 38.49 21.06 -11.80
CA ALA A 126 39.58 21.94 -11.37
C ALA A 126 40.96 21.30 -11.61
N GLU A 127 41.10 20.00 -11.32
CA GLU A 127 42.36 19.28 -11.56
C GLU A 127 42.68 19.15 -13.05
N ILE A 128 41.69 18.83 -13.90
CA ILE A 128 41.86 18.79 -15.36
C ILE A 128 42.31 20.16 -15.89
N ALA A 129 41.69 21.25 -15.41
CA ALA A 129 42.06 22.60 -15.81
C ALA A 129 43.51 22.93 -15.40
N ARG A 130 43.91 22.53 -14.20
CA ARG A 130 45.28 22.69 -13.70
C ARG A 130 46.29 21.94 -14.58
N ILE A 131 46.03 20.67 -14.89
CA ILE A 131 46.91 19.84 -15.74
C ILE A 131 47.06 20.45 -17.13
N ARG A 132 45.94 20.87 -17.75
CA ARG A 132 45.95 21.52 -19.08
C ARG A 132 46.76 22.81 -19.08
N ALA A 133 46.64 23.63 -18.03
CA ALA A 133 47.42 24.86 -17.87
C ALA A 133 48.93 24.59 -17.64
N MET A 134 49.28 23.50 -16.95
CA MET A 134 50.68 23.08 -16.80
C MET A 134 51.26 22.56 -18.11
N GLN A 135 50.49 21.81 -18.91
CA GLN A 135 50.91 21.32 -20.21
C GLN A 135 51.09 22.45 -21.23
N SER A 136 50.18 23.44 -21.25
CA SER A 136 50.29 24.58 -22.17
C SER A 136 51.51 25.46 -21.88
N LYS A 137 51.96 25.54 -20.62
CA LYS A 137 53.21 26.25 -20.25
C LYS A 137 54.49 25.49 -20.57
N LYS A 138 54.43 24.16 -20.65
CA LYS A 138 55.60 23.33 -21.01
C LYS A 138 55.84 23.22 -22.52
N GLN A 139 54.92 23.72 -23.34
CA GLN A 139 54.97 23.58 -24.80
C GLN A 139 55.45 24.88 -25.48
N SER A 140 56.77 25.17 -25.46
CA SER A 140 57.65 25.71 -26.54
C SER A 140 58.93 26.42 -26.01
N PRO A 141 60.02 26.65 -26.79
CA PRO A 141 60.46 26.05 -28.06
C PRO A 141 61.95 25.59 -27.99
N PHE A 142 62.23 24.28 -27.93
CA PHE A 142 63.54 23.77 -28.35
C PHE A 142 63.36 22.37 -28.95
N GLY A 143 63.86 22.21 -30.18
CA GLY A 143 63.56 21.11 -31.06
C GLY A 143 64.12 19.76 -30.58
N GLY A 144 63.44 18.71 -31.04
CA GLY A 144 63.88 17.33 -30.88
C GLY A 144 62.84 16.37 -31.43
N ASN A 145 63.05 15.94 -32.68
CA ASN A 145 62.36 14.83 -33.31
C ASN A 145 62.21 13.64 -32.34
N PHE A 146 60.98 13.34 -31.94
CA PHE A 146 60.60 11.96 -31.64
C PHE A 146 59.31 11.66 -32.38
N SER A 147 59.48 11.00 -33.53
CA SER A 147 58.41 10.43 -34.32
C SER A 147 57.80 9.27 -33.53
N PHE A 148 56.67 9.52 -32.87
CA PHE A 148 55.75 8.46 -32.46
C PHE A 148 54.53 8.57 -33.37
N GLY A 149 54.43 7.59 -34.28
CA GLY A 149 53.47 7.43 -35.38
C GLY A 149 52.24 8.33 -35.39
N SER A 150 52.15 9.13 -36.45
CA SER A 150 50.93 9.79 -36.92
C SER A 150 49.80 8.78 -37.06
N PHE A 151 48.75 8.91 -36.24
CA PHE A 151 47.41 8.46 -36.59
C PHE A 151 46.56 9.72 -36.76
N GLU A 152 46.08 9.89 -37.99
CA GLU A 152 45.45 11.10 -38.51
C GLU A 152 44.27 11.54 -37.64
N LYS A 153 44.26 12.84 -37.37
CA LYS A 153 43.17 13.53 -36.69
C LYS A 153 42.51 14.42 -37.72
N GLU A 154 41.48 13.89 -38.38
CA GLU A 154 40.64 14.71 -39.22
C GLU A 154 39.79 15.67 -38.37
N ASN A 155 39.85 16.91 -38.84
CA ASN A 155 39.04 18.09 -38.64
C ASN A 155 37.56 17.79 -38.28
N LEU A 156 37.07 18.34 -37.16
CA LEU A 156 35.63 18.45 -36.90
C LEU A 156 35.23 19.92 -36.83
N SER A 157 34.97 20.47 -38.01
CA SER A 157 34.13 21.64 -38.21
C SER A 157 32.71 21.14 -38.53
N GLN A 158 31.66 21.76 -37.95
CA GLN A 158 30.26 21.56 -38.37
C GLN A 158 30.14 21.70 -39.90
N PRO A 159 29.31 20.91 -40.63
CA PRO A 159 27.87 21.19 -40.74
C PRO A 159 27.00 19.96 -41.16
N GLN A 160 25.78 20.25 -41.62
CA GLN A 160 24.72 19.35 -42.05
C GLN A 160 25.05 18.41 -43.25
N THR A 161 24.19 17.39 -43.39
CA THR A 161 23.76 16.63 -44.60
C THR A 161 24.67 15.62 -45.32
N THR A 162 24.33 14.32 -45.12
CA THR A 162 24.34 13.16 -46.07
C THR A 162 25.70 12.59 -46.58
N PRO A 163 25.73 11.38 -47.19
CA PRO A 163 25.48 10.07 -46.59
C PRO A 163 26.67 9.10 -46.86
N ALA A 164 27.12 8.34 -45.86
CA ALA A 164 28.14 7.31 -46.10
C ALA A 164 27.97 6.08 -45.19
N THR A 165 27.96 4.91 -45.86
CA THR A 165 28.24 3.56 -45.37
C THR A 165 27.09 2.77 -44.70
N PRO A 166 26.42 1.87 -45.44
CA PRO A 166 25.29 1.05 -44.99
C PRO A 166 25.67 -0.22 -44.20
N ALA A 167 26.93 -0.37 -43.75
CA ALA A 167 27.41 -1.61 -43.16
C ALA A 167 26.93 -1.83 -41.70
N GLN A 168 26.95 -0.80 -40.85
CA GLN A 168 26.59 -0.94 -39.43
C GLN A 168 25.08 -0.80 -39.14
N THR A 169 24.32 -0.18 -40.05
CA THR A 169 22.86 -0.14 -39.96
C THR A 169 22.23 -1.48 -40.37
N SER A 170 22.88 -2.22 -41.28
CA SER A 170 22.38 -3.52 -41.74
C SER A 170 22.38 -4.60 -40.66
N GLU A 171 23.37 -4.58 -39.76
CA GLU A 171 23.51 -5.59 -38.70
C GLU A 171 22.46 -5.38 -37.61
N MET A 172 22.20 -4.13 -37.22
CA MET A 172 21.16 -3.81 -36.22
C MET A 172 19.74 -4.12 -36.72
N GLU A 173 19.47 -3.96 -38.02
CA GLU A 173 18.18 -4.32 -38.64
C GLU A 173 17.91 -5.83 -38.67
N LYS A 174 18.98 -6.64 -38.60
CA LYS A 174 18.90 -8.09 -38.52
C LYS A 174 18.80 -8.62 -37.09
N THR A 175 18.98 -7.75 -36.09
CA THR A 175 18.99 -8.16 -34.68
C THR A 175 17.62 -8.06 -34.03
N LEU A 176 17.26 -9.13 -33.32
CA LEU A 176 16.06 -9.25 -32.52
C LEU A 176 16.43 -9.30 -31.03
N LYS A 177 15.59 -8.68 -30.21
CA LYS A 177 15.63 -8.78 -28.76
C LYS A 177 14.54 -9.73 -28.30
N ALA A 178 14.93 -10.89 -27.80
CA ALA A 178 14.04 -11.88 -27.22
C ALA A 178 14.04 -11.73 -25.70
N SER A 179 12.86 -11.76 -25.06
CA SER A 179 12.73 -11.69 -23.60
C SER A 179 11.68 -12.66 -23.08
N TRP A 180 11.96 -13.29 -21.94
CA TRP A 180 11.09 -14.30 -21.32
C TRP A 180 11.07 -14.16 -19.79
N SER A 181 10.04 -14.73 -19.17
CA SER A 181 9.96 -14.91 -17.71
C SER A 181 10.84 -16.07 -17.26
N CYS A 182 11.55 -15.89 -16.15
CA CYS A 182 12.25 -16.97 -15.46
C CYS A 182 11.56 -17.19 -14.12
N GLU A 183 10.63 -18.15 -14.08
CA GLU A 183 10.03 -18.58 -12.81
C GLU A 183 10.88 -19.69 -12.20
N VAL A 184 11.35 -19.42 -10.98
CA VAL A 184 11.97 -20.34 -10.01
C VAL A 184 13.08 -21.26 -10.55
N GLY A 185 14.33 -20.87 -10.27
CA GLY A 185 15.39 -21.85 -9.98
C GLY A 185 16.03 -22.60 -11.15
N GLY A 186 15.93 -22.12 -12.38
CA GLY A 186 16.61 -22.77 -13.51
C GLY A 186 16.43 -22.09 -14.85
N GLY A 187 16.96 -20.88 -15.03
CA GLY A 187 17.19 -20.27 -16.34
C GLY A 187 15.97 -20.10 -17.28
N GLY A 188 14.75 -20.27 -16.80
CA GLY A 188 13.52 -20.14 -17.60
C GLY A 188 13.44 -21.08 -18.81
N GLY A 189 14.22 -22.17 -18.84
CA GLY A 189 14.22 -23.18 -19.91
C GLY A 189 14.88 -22.78 -21.24
N TYR A 190 15.15 -21.50 -21.47
CA TYR A 190 15.70 -21.00 -22.74
C TYR A 190 17.22 -20.90 -22.72
N THR A 191 17.88 -21.96 -23.21
CA THR A 191 19.32 -22.00 -23.50
C THR A 191 19.60 -21.44 -24.91
N ALA A 192 20.85 -21.04 -25.19
CA ALA A 192 21.24 -20.54 -26.52
C ALA A 192 20.85 -21.50 -27.65
N VAL A 193 21.04 -22.81 -27.44
CA VAL A 193 20.65 -23.87 -28.38
C VAL A 193 19.15 -23.87 -28.66
N ARG A 194 18.33 -23.74 -27.61
CA ARG A 194 16.87 -23.74 -27.72
C ARG A 194 16.36 -22.51 -28.45
N LEU A 195 16.98 -21.35 -28.23
CA LEU A 195 16.66 -20.13 -28.98
C LEU A 195 17.02 -20.30 -30.45
N THR A 196 18.17 -20.88 -30.77
CA THR A 196 18.56 -21.17 -32.16
C THR A 196 17.54 -22.08 -32.85
N GLU A 197 17.08 -23.16 -32.21
CA GLU A 197 16.05 -24.05 -32.76
C GLU A 197 14.75 -23.32 -33.11
N ILE A 198 14.28 -22.46 -32.20
CA ILE A 198 13.03 -21.70 -32.38
C ILE A 198 13.19 -20.68 -33.52
N PHE A 199 14.31 -19.97 -33.58
CA PHE A 199 14.53 -18.95 -34.60
C PHE A 199 14.93 -19.52 -35.96
N GLN A 200 15.40 -20.77 -36.01
CA GLN A 200 15.72 -21.48 -37.25
C GLN A 200 14.49 -21.70 -38.14
N GLU A 201 13.28 -21.77 -37.56
CA GLU A 201 12.02 -21.85 -38.31
C GLU A 201 11.77 -20.59 -39.16
N PHE A 202 12.28 -19.43 -38.73
CA PHE A 202 12.09 -18.14 -39.40
C PHE A 202 13.25 -17.77 -40.34
N GLY A 203 14.40 -18.43 -40.22
CA GLY A 203 15.55 -18.26 -41.11
C GLY A 203 16.88 -18.69 -40.49
N THR A 204 17.98 -18.51 -41.22
CA THR A 204 19.32 -18.81 -40.71
C THR A 204 19.67 -17.87 -39.54
N VAL A 205 20.11 -18.43 -38.42
CA VAL A 205 20.56 -17.67 -37.24
C VAL A 205 22.08 -17.55 -37.27
N GLU A 206 22.61 -16.32 -37.19
CA GLU A 206 24.07 -16.07 -37.21
C GLU A 206 24.66 -16.15 -35.79
N ASP A 207 24.03 -15.49 -34.81
CA ASP A 207 24.53 -15.47 -33.43
C ASP A 207 23.39 -15.30 -32.40
N VAL A 208 23.58 -15.87 -31.20
CA VAL A 208 22.66 -15.78 -30.07
C VAL A 208 23.42 -15.40 -28.80
N VAL A 209 23.22 -14.17 -28.34
CA VAL A 209 23.86 -13.64 -27.14
C VAL A 209 22.84 -13.51 -26.01
N ILE A 210 22.95 -14.39 -25.01
CA ILE A 210 22.14 -14.28 -23.79
C ILE A 210 22.75 -13.22 -22.87
N ARG A 211 21.97 -12.17 -22.57
CA ARG A 211 22.35 -11.14 -21.60
C ARG A 211 22.02 -11.62 -20.20
N GLN A 212 23.01 -11.64 -19.33
CA GLN A 212 22.80 -11.84 -17.90
C GLN A 212 22.02 -10.63 -17.35
N SER A 213 20.76 -10.85 -17.01
CA SER A 213 19.88 -9.82 -16.47
C SER A 213 20.23 -9.54 -15.01
N LYS A 214 20.15 -8.27 -14.60
CA LYS A 214 20.26 -7.87 -13.19
C LYS A 214 19.11 -8.43 -12.33
N SER A 215 18.01 -8.86 -12.96
CA SER A 215 16.84 -9.44 -12.28
C SER A 215 16.78 -10.96 -12.49
N LYS A 216 16.69 -11.72 -11.39
CA LYS A 216 16.52 -13.19 -11.42
C LYS A 216 15.19 -13.66 -12.03
N ARG A 217 14.24 -12.74 -12.29
CA ARG A 217 12.88 -13.05 -12.75
C ARG A 217 12.67 -12.94 -14.26
N LYS A 218 13.63 -12.37 -15.00
CA LYS A 218 13.49 -12.10 -16.45
C LYS A 218 14.78 -12.41 -17.19
N GLY A 219 14.67 -13.17 -18.27
CA GLY A 219 15.74 -13.43 -19.23
C GLY A 219 15.65 -12.50 -20.44
N SER A 220 16.79 -12.18 -21.03
CA SER A 220 16.86 -11.44 -22.29
C SER A 220 18.01 -11.95 -23.15
N ALA A 221 17.77 -12.16 -24.44
CA ALA A 221 18.78 -12.48 -25.44
C ALA A 221 18.70 -11.52 -26.62
N LEU A 222 19.83 -11.36 -27.31
CA LEU A 222 19.91 -10.79 -28.64
C LEU A 222 20.15 -11.92 -29.63
N VAL A 223 19.35 -11.96 -30.69
CA VAL A 223 19.44 -12.96 -31.75
C VAL A 223 19.70 -12.21 -33.05
N VAL A 224 20.83 -12.53 -33.71
CA VAL A 224 21.19 -11.97 -35.01
C VAL A 224 20.71 -12.94 -36.09
N MET A 225 19.79 -12.51 -36.93
CA MET A 225 19.28 -13.29 -38.06
C MET A 225 20.13 -13.05 -39.31
N GLY A 226 20.25 -14.04 -40.18
CA GLY A 226 20.97 -13.90 -41.45
C GLY A 226 20.27 -12.97 -42.46
N SER A 227 18.95 -12.78 -42.32
CA SER A 227 18.13 -11.93 -43.19
C SER A 227 17.24 -10.96 -42.40
N LYS A 228 17.08 -9.75 -42.95
CA LYS A 228 16.15 -8.73 -42.45
C LYS A 228 14.68 -9.19 -42.54
N GLU A 229 14.36 -9.97 -43.56
CA GLU A 229 13.01 -10.52 -43.75
C GLU A 229 12.70 -11.59 -42.69
N ALA A 230 13.69 -12.41 -42.35
CA ALA A 230 13.59 -13.39 -41.26
C ALA A 230 13.36 -12.71 -39.90
N ALA A 231 14.06 -11.59 -39.65
CA ALA A 231 13.84 -10.79 -38.45
C ALA A 231 12.42 -10.21 -38.37
N ALA A 232 11.89 -9.73 -39.49
CA ALA A 232 10.53 -9.20 -39.56
C ALA A 232 9.45 -10.28 -39.36
N ALA A 233 9.65 -11.47 -39.94
CA ALA A 233 8.73 -12.61 -39.79
C ALA A 233 8.65 -13.10 -38.34
N ALA A 234 9.80 -13.23 -37.67
CA ALA A 234 9.90 -13.69 -36.27
C ALA A 234 9.27 -12.72 -35.26
N THR A 235 9.14 -11.43 -35.61
CA THR A 235 8.46 -10.43 -34.76
C THR A 235 6.93 -10.56 -34.85
N GLY A 236 6.41 -11.02 -35.98
CA GLY A 236 4.96 -11.09 -36.25
C GLY A 236 4.28 -12.33 -35.66
N ILE A 237 5.03 -13.34 -35.26
CA ILE A 237 4.51 -14.65 -34.83
C ILE A 237 4.91 -14.88 -33.36
N PRO A 238 3.95 -15.21 -32.46
CA PRO A 238 4.28 -15.53 -31.09
C PRO A 238 5.13 -16.80 -31.04
N CYS A 239 6.35 -16.68 -30.50
CA CYS A 239 7.32 -17.76 -30.39
C CYS A 239 7.42 -18.27 -28.95
N GLY A 240 7.92 -19.50 -28.75
CA GLY A 240 8.21 -20.07 -27.43
C GLY A 240 7.26 -21.18 -26.98
N ASP A 241 7.54 -21.76 -25.82
CA ASP A 241 6.71 -22.81 -25.22
C ASP A 241 5.37 -22.23 -24.72
N PRO A 242 4.24 -22.97 -24.82
CA PRO A 242 2.91 -22.47 -24.48
C PRO A 242 2.77 -22.04 -23.02
N SER A 243 3.61 -22.59 -22.13
CA SER A 243 3.64 -22.24 -20.71
C SER A 243 4.48 -20.99 -20.41
N ASN A 244 5.34 -20.54 -21.32
CA ASN A 244 6.22 -19.38 -21.14
C ASN A 244 6.54 -18.71 -22.48
N PRO A 245 5.65 -17.84 -23.00
CA PRO A 245 5.81 -17.25 -24.32
C PRO A 245 7.03 -16.32 -24.39
N LEU A 246 7.69 -16.31 -25.54
CA LEU A 246 8.84 -15.46 -25.85
C LEU A 246 8.36 -14.14 -26.46
N LEU A 247 8.81 -13.02 -25.89
CA LEU A 247 8.57 -11.69 -26.44
C LEU A 247 9.73 -11.29 -27.35
N VAL A 248 9.47 -11.19 -28.65
CA VAL A 248 10.46 -10.83 -29.65
C VAL A 248 10.20 -9.41 -30.15
N VAL A 249 11.20 -8.54 -30.07
CA VAL A 249 11.13 -7.14 -30.49
C VAL A 249 12.33 -6.80 -31.36
N PRO A 250 12.17 -6.17 -32.54
CA PRO A 250 13.28 -5.77 -33.38
C PRO A 250 14.12 -4.70 -32.64
N ALA A 251 15.45 -4.80 -32.75
CA ALA A 251 16.34 -3.87 -32.05
C ALA A 251 16.24 -2.42 -32.58
N VAL A 252 15.84 -2.27 -33.84
CA VAL A 252 15.51 -0.98 -34.45
C VAL A 252 13.98 -0.91 -34.63
N PRO A 253 13.30 0.11 -34.09
CA PRO A 253 11.86 0.25 -34.27
C PRO A 253 11.55 0.46 -35.76
N ILE A 254 10.69 -0.39 -36.31
CA ILE A 254 10.24 -0.25 -37.70
C ILE A 254 9.39 1.02 -37.78
N THR A 255 9.94 2.11 -38.30
CA THR A 255 9.16 3.30 -38.63
C THR A 255 8.34 3.01 -39.88
N LYS A 256 7.23 2.27 -39.73
CA LYS A 256 6.21 2.22 -40.79
C LYS A 256 5.52 3.58 -40.80
N SER A 257 5.78 4.36 -41.84
CA SER A 257 5.01 5.55 -42.20
C SER A 257 3.57 5.14 -42.50
N PHE A 258 2.75 5.08 -41.46
CA PHE A 258 1.32 4.83 -41.56
C PHE A 258 0.65 6.10 -42.10
N THR A 259 0.27 6.07 -43.37
CA THR A 259 -0.61 7.09 -43.98
C THR A 259 -2.02 6.55 -43.89
N GLU A 260 -2.83 7.11 -43.00
CA GLU A 260 -4.24 6.73 -42.84
C GLU A 260 -5.13 7.70 -43.64
N PRO A 261 -6.10 7.20 -44.43
CA PRO A 261 -7.01 8.04 -45.20
C PRO A 261 -8.08 8.69 -44.31
N GLY A 262 -8.39 9.95 -44.64
CA GLY A 262 -9.15 10.87 -43.80
C GLY A 262 -10.60 10.49 -43.53
N MET A 263 -11.04 10.81 -42.33
CA MET A 263 -12.45 10.93 -41.96
C MET A 263 -12.76 12.34 -41.46
N ALA A 264 -13.92 12.81 -41.90
CA ALA A 264 -14.36 14.19 -41.93
C ALA A 264 -14.62 14.79 -40.54
N ARG A 265 -14.34 16.09 -40.48
CA ARG A 265 -14.56 17.03 -39.38
C ARG A 265 -16.04 17.43 -39.30
N MET A 266 -16.66 17.30 -38.12
CA MET A 266 -17.80 18.13 -37.73
C MET A 266 -17.52 18.81 -36.39
N THR A 267 -17.43 20.14 -36.43
CA THR A 267 -17.57 21.08 -35.30
C THR A 267 -19.06 21.38 -35.12
N PRO A 268 -19.59 21.70 -33.93
CA PRO A 268 -19.27 22.94 -33.15
C PRO A 268 -19.23 22.67 -31.62
N SER A 269 -18.88 23.53 -30.67
CA SER A 269 -18.66 24.98 -30.51
C SER A 269 -17.89 25.18 -29.20
N GLN A 270 -16.90 26.08 -29.16
CA GLN A 270 -16.33 26.64 -27.92
C GLN A 270 -17.21 27.78 -27.38
N PRO A 271 -17.19 28.10 -26.07
CA PRO A 271 -16.13 28.90 -25.43
C PRO A 271 -15.71 28.28 -24.07
N ALA A 272 -14.69 28.66 -23.32
CA ALA A 272 -13.50 29.48 -23.45
C ALA A 272 -12.57 29.03 -22.30
N ALA A 273 -11.32 29.51 -22.35
CA ALA A 273 -10.21 29.29 -21.44
C ALA A 273 -10.51 29.22 -19.92
N GLY A 274 -9.69 28.44 -19.21
CA GLY A 274 -9.26 28.81 -17.85
C GLY A 274 -9.13 27.68 -16.84
N THR A 275 -7.90 27.17 -16.71
CA THR A 275 -7.28 26.76 -15.43
C THR A 275 -7.68 25.42 -14.81
N THR A 276 -6.71 24.51 -14.83
CA THR A 276 -6.46 23.38 -13.93
C THR A 276 -7.05 23.56 -12.52
N THR A 277 -8.21 22.95 -12.25
CA THR A 277 -8.76 22.78 -10.90
C THR A 277 -8.45 21.38 -10.39
N PHE A 278 -7.24 21.20 -9.86
CA PHE A 278 -6.93 20.14 -8.90
C PHE A 278 -7.13 20.74 -7.50
N GLY A 279 -8.38 20.74 -7.00
CA GLY A 279 -8.67 21.34 -5.69
C GLY A 279 -10.15 21.62 -5.35
N SER A 280 -11.08 21.59 -6.30
CA SER A 280 -12.50 21.88 -6.04
C SER A 280 -13.29 20.73 -5.40
N GLY A 281 -12.75 19.51 -5.40
CA GLY A 281 -13.41 18.35 -4.78
C GLY A 281 -13.39 18.36 -3.25
N PHE A 282 -12.41 19.03 -2.65
CA PHE A 282 -12.20 19.01 -1.19
C PHE A 282 -13.14 19.97 -0.45
N HIS A 283 -13.46 21.12 -1.05
CA HIS A 283 -14.39 22.08 -0.46
C HIS A 283 -15.83 21.56 -0.35
N SER A 284 -16.29 20.71 -1.27
CA SER A 284 -17.62 20.09 -1.15
C SER A 284 -17.69 19.15 0.06
N PHE A 285 -16.61 18.41 0.30
CA PHE A 285 -16.48 17.49 1.43
C PHE A 285 -16.31 18.22 2.76
N GLU A 286 -15.52 19.29 2.80
CA GLU A 286 -15.41 20.17 3.97
C GLU A 286 -16.75 20.82 4.32
N ASN A 287 -17.49 21.30 3.31
CA ASN A 287 -18.82 21.85 3.52
C ASN A 287 -19.80 20.79 4.03
N ASP A 288 -19.77 19.57 3.52
CA ASP A 288 -20.57 18.45 4.02
C ASP A 288 -20.21 18.06 5.47
N ILE A 289 -18.93 18.12 5.84
CA ILE A 289 -18.48 17.89 7.22
C ILE A 289 -18.96 19.02 8.13
N LEU A 290 -18.81 20.28 7.71
CA LEU A 290 -19.25 21.45 8.47
C LEU A 290 -20.77 21.47 8.64
N ASP A 291 -21.52 21.03 7.63
CA ASP A 291 -22.98 20.95 7.70
C ASP A 291 -23.43 19.80 8.62
N LYS A 292 -22.70 18.67 8.62
CA LYS A 292 -22.90 17.60 9.61
C LYS A 292 -22.57 18.06 11.03
N MET A 293 -21.49 18.81 11.24
CA MET A 293 -21.14 19.37 12.54
C MET A 293 -22.16 20.41 13.01
N LYS A 294 -22.66 21.27 12.11
CA LYS A 294 -23.72 22.24 12.42
C LYS A 294 -25.05 21.55 12.75
N LYS A 295 -25.40 20.44 12.07
CA LYS A 295 -26.57 19.61 12.41
C LYS A 295 -26.47 18.96 13.79
N VAL A 296 -25.26 18.58 14.22
CA VAL A 296 -25.03 18.08 15.58
C VAL A 296 -25.11 19.21 16.62
N LEU A 297 -24.75 20.44 16.25
CA LEU A 297 -24.81 21.63 17.11
C LEU A 297 -26.18 22.34 17.16
N HIS A 298 -27.08 22.09 16.20
CA HIS A 298 -28.44 22.66 16.14
C HIS A 298 -29.55 21.66 16.53
N CYS A 299 -29.22 20.59 17.23
CA CYS A 299 -30.24 19.79 17.91
C CYS A 299 -30.66 20.55 19.18
N PRO A 300 -31.96 20.85 19.41
CA PRO A 300 -32.39 21.47 20.66
C PRO A 300 -32.17 20.46 21.79
N PHE A 301 -31.05 20.63 22.48
CA PHE A 301 -30.80 20.41 23.90
C PHE A 301 -31.78 19.43 24.60
N LEU A 302 -31.63 18.13 24.34
CA LEU A 302 -31.99 17.13 25.34
C LEU A 302 -30.79 17.02 26.28
N HIS A 303 -30.91 17.74 27.39
CA HIS A 303 -29.93 17.81 28.45
C HIS A 303 -29.76 16.41 29.07
N VAL A 304 -28.52 15.95 29.21
CA VAL A 304 -28.15 14.60 29.66
C VAL A 304 -28.55 14.34 31.14
N SER A 305 -29.17 15.32 31.82
CA SER A 305 -29.77 15.14 33.15
C SER A 305 -31.20 14.62 33.15
N ASP A 306 -31.94 14.67 32.04
CA ASP A 306 -33.35 14.21 32.02
C ASP A 306 -33.48 12.68 31.95
N VAL A 307 -32.56 11.97 31.29
CA VAL A 307 -32.60 10.50 31.24
C VAL A 307 -32.30 9.87 32.61
N VAL A 308 -31.48 10.53 33.43
CA VAL A 308 -31.16 10.06 34.79
C VAL A 308 -32.34 10.30 35.73
N LEU A 309 -33.04 11.43 35.60
CA LEU A 309 -34.25 11.70 36.41
C LEU A 309 -35.44 10.83 35.98
N GLN A 310 -35.57 10.50 34.69
CA GLN A 310 -36.66 9.67 34.17
C GLN A 310 -36.50 8.19 34.56
N ILE A 311 -35.27 7.69 34.68
CA ILE A 311 -34.99 6.35 35.22
C ILE A 311 -35.23 6.28 36.75
N ILE A 312 -35.00 7.38 37.48
CA ILE A 312 -35.31 7.46 38.92
C ILE A 312 -36.84 7.55 39.15
N CYS A 313 -37.57 8.28 38.30
CA CYS A 313 -39.03 8.42 38.43
C CYS A 313 -39.76 7.09 38.14
N ILE A 314 -39.30 6.29 37.18
CA ILE A 314 -39.87 4.96 36.88
C ILE A 314 -39.65 3.96 38.03
N LYS A 315 -38.61 4.16 38.86
CA LYS A 315 -38.31 3.29 40.00
C LYS A 315 -39.02 3.68 41.30
N LEU A 316 -39.59 4.89 41.37
CA LEU A 316 -40.28 5.41 42.56
C LEU A 316 -41.80 5.56 42.40
N CYS A 317 -42.32 5.67 41.18
CA CYS A 317 -43.76 5.66 40.92
C CYS A 317 -44.10 4.50 39.98
N GLY A 318 -44.64 3.42 40.53
CA GLY A 318 -45.26 2.36 39.74
C GLY A 318 -46.51 2.90 39.03
N GLY A 319 -46.47 3.02 37.71
CA GLY A 319 -47.65 3.35 36.91
C GLY A 319 -47.32 3.86 35.51
N THR A 320 -47.80 3.13 34.50
CA THR A 320 -47.68 3.44 33.07
C THR A 320 -48.42 4.72 32.69
N CYS A 321 -47.77 5.66 31.99
CA CYS A 321 -48.44 6.80 31.38
C CYS A 321 -48.19 6.81 29.86
N THR A 322 -49.28 6.70 29.09
CA THR A 322 -49.30 6.61 27.64
C THR A 322 -49.16 7.99 26.98
N ASN A 323 -48.49 7.98 25.85
CA ASN A 323 -48.17 9.10 24.99
C ASN A 323 -49.44 9.65 24.29
N ASN A 324 -50.03 10.77 24.77
CA ASN A 324 -50.89 11.62 23.94
C ASN A 324 -51.15 13.00 24.58
N GLN A 325 -50.57 14.06 24.02
CA GLN A 325 -51.26 15.29 23.59
C GLN A 325 -50.25 16.41 23.34
N ARG A 326 -50.12 16.78 22.06
CA ARG A 326 -49.70 18.11 21.65
C ARG A 326 -50.90 19.04 21.76
N ASN A 327 -50.62 20.31 22.07
CA ASN A 327 -51.39 21.51 21.76
C ASN A 327 -52.31 22.05 22.88
N ALA A 328 -51.78 22.97 23.69
CA ALA A 328 -52.53 24.09 24.24
C ALA A 328 -51.56 25.22 24.64
N ARG A 329 -51.44 26.24 23.78
CA ARG A 329 -51.08 27.60 24.18
C ARG A 329 -52.36 28.25 24.74
N SER A 330 -52.29 28.85 25.92
CA SER A 330 -52.84 30.20 26.25
C SER A 330 -53.09 30.37 27.74
N GLY A 331 -52.65 31.53 28.27
CA GLY A 331 -53.26 32.24 29.40
C GLY A 331 -53.04 31.70 30.80
N CYS A 332 -52.19 32.34 31.60
CA CYS A 332 -52.62 33.42 32.50
C CYS A 332 -51.41 33.98 33.24
N GLU A 333 -51.35 35.31 33.25
CA GLU A 333 -50.50 36.11 34.12
C GLU A 333 -51.02 36.06 35.57
N ASP A 334 -50.21 36.66 36.45
CA ASP A 334 -50.51 37.08 37.83
C ASP A 334 -50.36 36.07 38.97
N GLY A 335 -49.55 36.47 39.96
CA GLY A 335 -49.57 35.88 41.30
C GLY A 335 -48.25 35.85 42.05
N LEU A 336 -47.61 37.02 42.22
CA LEU A 336 -46.75 37.26 43.39
C LEU A 336 -47.58 36.97 44.65
N ASP A 337 -47.16 36.04 45.51
CA ASP A 337 -47.25 36.31 46.94
C ASP A 337 -46.24 35.53 47.79
N VAL A 338 -45.53 36.33 48.57
CA VAL A 338 -44.62 35.95 49.64
C VAL A 338 -45.47 35.55 50.84
N ARG A 339 -45.22 34.39 51.45
CA ARG A 339 -45.51 34.22 52.88
C ARG A 339 -44.58 33.22 53.57
N THR A 340 -43.78 33.81 54.42
CA THR A 340 -43.07 33.27 55.58
C THR A 340 -43.99 32.56 56.58
N SER A 341 -43.32 31.77 57.44
CA SER A 341 -43.65 31.38 58.83
C SER A 341 -44.38 30.06 59.09
N GLY A 342 -43.66 29.18 59.81
CA GLY A 342 -44.05 28.81 61.18
C GLY A 342 -44.68 27.43 61.35
N GLY A 343 -44.00 26.56 62.12
CA GLY A 343 -44.49 25.28 62.60
C GLY A 343 -43.35 24.38 63.05
#